data_AF-A0A812CHI9-F1
#
_entry.id   AF-A0A812CHI9-F1
#
_cell.length_a   1.000
_cell.length_b   1.000
_cell.length_c   1.000
_cell.angle_alpha   90.00
_cell.angle_beta   90.00
_cell.angle_gamma   90.00
#
_symmetry.space_group_name_H-M   'P 1'
#
loop_
_entity.id
_entity.type
_entity.pdbx_description
1 polymer ?
#
loop_
_entity_poly.entity_id
_entity_poly.type
_entity_poly.pdbx_seq_one_letter_code
_entity_poly.pdbx_strand_id
1 'polypeptide(L)'
;MRAHLRGDTAYSEFSQRLFVLGEARLPSDDIRMASIESVCTVVETASQLVNCVFPKLESNFRNMEWLSQRAILAHRNRTVDAINDELLQQIPCEERVYKSIDRTRDPEDVVDYPIELLNSLQPLGLPPHVLNLKAGFPIMLLLARPALRWLLTCRVQE
;
A
#
# COMPACT_ATOMS: atom_id res chain seq x y z
N MET A 1 -2.91 -0.38 13.89
CA MET A 1 -2.16 0.80 13.43
C MET A 1 -2.82 2.05 14.01
N ARG A 2 -2.10 3.06 14.52
CA ARG A 2 -2.70 4.32 15.01
C ARG A 2 -2.18 5.50 14.17
N ALA A 3 -2.96 5.95 13.20
CA ALA A 3 -2.69 7.22 12.52
C ALA A 3 -3.08 8.38 13.46
N HIS A 4 -2.18 9.36 13.63
CA HIS A 4 -2.44 10.56 14.42
C HIS A 4 -2.64 11.74 13.45
N LEU A 5 -3.86 11.89 12.97
CA LEU A 5 -4.27 13.00 12.12
C LEU A 5 -4.55 14.21 13.03
N ARG A 6 -3.56 15.09 13.20
CA ARG A 6 -3.67 16.25 14.10
C ARG A 6 -4.39 17.42 13.42
N GLY A 7 -5.40 17.96 14.10
CA GLY A 7 -5.86 19.34 13.91
C GLY A 7 -6.94 19.59 12.86
N ASP A 8 -7.43 18.56 12.18
CA ASP A 8 -8.40 18.72 11.09
C ASP A 8 -9.86 18.62 11.59
N THR A 9 -10.75 19.52 11.16
CA THR A 9 -12.17 19.49 11.56
C THR A 9 -12.85 18.20 11.10
N ALA A 10 -12.43 17.68 9.94
CA ALA A 10 -12.86 16.40 9.39
C ALA A 10 -12.52 15.20 10.28
N TYR A 11 -11.46 15.28 11.11
CA TYR A 11 -11.13 14.20 12.06
C TYR A 11 -12.18 14.06 13.16
N SER A 12 -12.75 15.17 13.63
CA SER A 12 -13.82 15.16 14.64
C SER A 12 -15.07 14.48 14.09
N GLU A 13 -15.46 14.84 12.86
CA GLU A 13 -16.60 14.24 12.18
C GLU A 13 -16.38 12.75 11.90
N PHE A 14 -15.22 12.36 11.37
CA PHE A 14 -14.88 10.95 11.14
C PHE A 14 -14.87 10.13 12.45
N SER A 15 -14.33 10.69 13.53
CA SER A 15 -14.32 10.05 14.85
C SER A 15 -15.75 9.87 15.41
N GLN A 16 -16.64 10.83 15.18
CA GLN A 16 -18.06 10.72 15.54
C GLN A 16 -18.78 9.67 14.69
N ARG A 17 -18.54 9.61 13.38
CA ARG A 17 -19.09 8.57 12.49
C ARG A 17 -18.62 7.16 12.91
N LEU A 18 -17.34 6.99 13.25
CA LEU A 18 -16.82 5.73 13.81
C LEU A 18 -17.44 5.37 15.16
N PHE A 19 -17.70 6.35 16.03
CA PHE A 19 -18.38 6.12 17.31
C PHE A 19 -19.83 5.66 17.12
N VAL A 20 -20.58 6.29 16.22
CA VAL A 20 -21.96 5.90 15.85
C VAL A 20 -22.00 4.49 15.23
N LEU A 21 -21.02 4.14 14.38
CA LEU A 21 -20.85 2.80 13.83
C LEU A 21 -20.58 1.76 14.94
N GLY A 22 -19.68 2.05 15.89
CA GLY A 22 -19.35 1.15 17.00
C GLY A 22 -20.52 0.91 17.96
N GLU A 23 -21.38 1.91 18.13
CA GLU A 23 -22.63 1.83 18.91
C GLU A 23 -23.80 1.20 18.12
N ALA A 24 -23.58 0.79 16.86
CA ALA A 24 -24.60 0.27 15.95
C ALA A 24 -25.82 1.20 15.74
N ARG A 25 -25.64 2.53 15.88
CA ARG A 25 -26.69 3.55 15.74
C ARG A 25 -26.80 4.13 14.32
N LEU A 26 -26.29 3.41 13.32
CA LEU A 26 -26.44 3.81 11.92
C LEU A 26 -27.90 3.60 11.46
N PRO A 27 -28.40 4.40 10.51
CA PRO A 27 -29.67 4.13 9.86
C PRO A 27 -29.68 2.69 9.32
N SER A 28 -30.66 1.92 9.78
CA SER A 28 -30.96 0.61 9.21
C SER A 28 -32.12 0.78 8.25
N ASP A 29 -31.98 0.23 7.05
CA ASP A 29 -33.13 -0.01 6.18
C ASP A 29 -34.00 -1.13 6.77
N ASP A 30 -35.17 -1.41 6.15
CA ASP A 30 -36.11 -2.45 6.63
C ASP A 30 -35.47 -3.86 6.72
N ILE A 31 -34.38 -4.07 6.00
CA ILE A 31 -33.47 -5.20 6.14
C ILE A 31 -32.38 -4.75 7.12
N ARG A 32 -32.22 -5.44 8.27
CA ARG A 32 -31.35 -5.13 9.43
C ARG A 32 -29.83 -5.10 9.14
N MET A 33 -29.42 -4.37 8.11
CA MET A 33 -28.06 -4.03 7.75
C MET A 33 -27.88 -2.53 7.98
N ALA A 34 -26.85 -2.15 8.72
CA ALA A 34 -26.48 -0.75 8.84
C ALA A 34 -25.99 -0.22 7.48
N SER A 35 -26.52 0.91 7.01
CA SER A 35 -26.03 1.51 5.77
C SER A 35 -24.65 2.16 5.98
N ILE A 36 -23.62 1.50 5.46
CA ILE A 36 -22.20 1.91 5.55
C ILE A 36 -21.88 3.10 4.63
N GLU A 37 -22.76 3.43 3.67
CA GLU A 37 -22.62 4.56 2.73
C GLU A 37 -22.47 5.91 3.45
N SER A 38 -23.02 6.02 4.67
CA SER A 38 -22.89 7.19 5.54
C SER A 38 -21.51 7.33 6.19
N VAL A 39 -20.68 6.27 6.21
CA VAL A 39 -19.38 6.22 6.88
C VAL A 39 -18.22 6.06 5.90
N CYS A 40 -18.43 5.37 4.77
CA CYS A 40 -17.41 5.05 3.78
C CYS A 40 -17.88 5.36 2.35
N THR A 41 -16.97 5.85 1.51
CA THR A 41 -17.19 5.87 0.06
C THR A 41 -16.97 4.46 -0.49
N VAL A 42 -18.02 3.86 -1.03
CA VAL A 42 -17.92 2.59 -1.77
C VAL A 42 -17.36 2.87 -3.16
N VAL A 43 -16.41 2.06 -3.60
CA VAL A 43 -15.82 2.09 -4.95
C VAL A 43 -15.82 0.67 -5.51
N GLU A 44 -16.04 0.54 -6.81
CA GLU A 44 -16.20 -0.75 -7.49
C GLU A 44 -14.85 -1.32 -7.97
N THR A 45 -13.85 -0.44 -8.19
CA THR A 45 -12.56 -0.81 -8.80
C THR A 45 -11.37 -0.18 -8.07
N ALA A 46 -10.21 -0.85 -8.18
CA ALA A 46 -8.93 -0.32 -7.68
C ALA A 46 -8.58 1.04 -8.34
N SER A 47 -8.85 1.19 -9.64
CA SER A 47 -8.63 2.44 -10.38
C SER A 47 -9.48 3.61 -9.87
N GLN A 48 -10.73 3.36 -9.47
CA GLN A 48 -11.54 4.38 -8.79
C GLN A 48 -10.92 4.75 -7.43
N LEU A 49 -10.50 3.77 -6.62
CA LEU A 49 -9.83 4.02 -5.34
C LEU A 49 -8.55 4.86 -5.51
N VAL A 50 -7.71 4.50 -6.48
CA VAL A 50 -6.49 5.21 -6.84
C VAL A 50 -6.80 6.66 -7.23
N ASN A 51 -7.78 6.89 -8.12
CA ASN A 51 -8.15 8.24 -8.54
C ASN A 51 -8.78 9.07 -7.41
N CYS A 52 -9.52 8.45 -6.49
CA CYS A 52 -10.07 9.12 -5.31
C CYS A 52 -8.98 9.58 -4.32
N VAL A 53 -7.94 8.75 -4.09
CA VAL A 53 -6.87 9.06 -3.11
C VAL A 53 -5.75 9.90 -3.73
N PHE A 54 -5.38 9.62 -4.98
CA PHE A 54 -4.29 10.27 -5.73
C PHE A 54 -4.79 10.97 -7.01
N PRO A 55 -5.70 11.97 -6.91
CA PRO A 55 -6.22 12.66 -8.08
C PRO A 55 -5.12 13.39 -8.87
N LYS A 56 -5.09 13.20 -10.19
CA LYS A 56 -4.10 13.80 -11.12
C LYS A 56 -2.65 13.47 -10.74
N LEU A 57 -2.36 12.19 -10.46
CA LEU A 57 -1.02 11.71 -10.09
C LEU A 57 0.06 12.16 -11.09
N GLU A 58 -0.22 12.09 -12.40
CA GLU A 58 0.64 12.56 -13.50
C GLU A 58 1.16 14.01 -13.33
N SER A 59 0.39 14.88 -12.65
CA SER A 59 0.79 16.26 -12.36
C SER A 59 1.43 16.43 -10.98
N ASN A 60 1.06 15.58 -10.02
CA ASN A 60 1.44 15.72 -8.61
C ASN A 60 2.59 14.81 -8.15
N PHE A 61 3.06 13.86 -8.96
CA PHE A 61 4.11 12.89 -8.59
C PHE A 61 5.46 13.49 -8.17
N ARG A 62 5.70 14.79 -8.42
CA ARG A 62 6.89 15.51 -7.93
C ARG A 62 6.67 16.26 -6.61
N ASN A 63 5.42 16.39 -6.15
CA ASN A 63 5.06 17.09 -4.92
C ASN A 63 5.10 16.13 -3.72
N MET A 64 6.24 16.10 -3.03
CA MET A 64 6.47 15.22 -1.88
C MET A 64 5.54 15.51 -0.70
N GLU A 65 5.15 16.77 -0.48
CA GLU A 65 4.20 17.13 0.59
C GLU A 65 2.82 16.53 0.30
N TRP A 66 2.32 16.71 -0.92
CA TRP A 66 1.04 16.15 -1.37
C TRP A 66 1.02 14.62 -1.30
N LEU A 67 2.11 13.96 -1.71
CA LEU A 67 2.27 12.50 -1.60
C LEU A 67 2.31 12.03 -0.14
N SER A 68 3.01 12.74 0.75
CA SER A 68 3.18 12.35 2.15
C SER A 68 1.87 12.32 2.97
N GLN A 69 0.86 13.08 2.52
CA GLN A 69 -0.46 13.18 3.16
C GLN A 69 -1.41 12.05 2.75
N ARG A 70 -1.02 11.17 1.82
CA ARG A 70 -1.89 10.17 1.17
C ARG A 70 -1.31 8.76 1.32
N ALA A 71 -2.17 7.80 1.62
CA ALA A 71 -1.83 6.40 1.69
C ALA A 71 -3.06 5.55 1.36
N ILE A 72 -2.84 4.46 0.62
CA ILE A 72 -3.82 3.38 0.49
C ILE A 72 -3.33 2.23 1.38
N LEU A 73 -4.23 1.71 2.21
CA LEU A 73 -3.99 0.55 3.07
C LEU A 73 -4.92 -0.57 2.64
N ALA A 74 -4.38 -1.78 2.44
CA ALA A 74 -5.17 -2.97 2.16
C ALA A 74 -4.73 -4.12 3.07
N HIS A 75 -5.62 -5.08 3.30
CA HIS A 75 -5.39 -6.23 4.18
C HIS A 75 -4.32 -7.19 3.64
N ARG A 76 -4.21 -7.36 2.32
CA ARG A 76 -3.32 -8.36 1.69
C ARG A 76 -2.23 -7.73 0.85
N ASN A 77 -1.02 -8.28 0.95
CA ASN A 77 0.15 -7.81 0.21
C ASN A 77 -0.06 -7.84 -1.30
N ARG A 78 -0.65 -8.91 -1.84
CA ARG A 78 -0.98 -9.02 -3.28
C ARG A 78 -1.87 -7.88 -3.78
N THR A 79 -2.77 -7.37 -2.94
CA THR A 79 -3.62 -6.21 -3.28
C THR A 79 -2.82 -4.91 -3.25
N VAL A 80 -1.88 -4.78 -2.31
CA VAL A 80 -0.97 -3.62 -2.23
C VAL A 80 0.01 -3.60 -3.39
N ASP A 81 0.62 -4.75 -3.73
CA ASP A 81 1.52 -4.89 -4.86
C ASP A 81 0.80 -4.48 -6.18
N ALA A 82 -0.42 -5.00 -6.43
CA ALA A 82 -1.21 -4.63 -7.61
C ALA A 82 -1.58 -3.13 -7.69
N ILE A 83 -1.91 -2.50 -6.55
CA ILE A 83 -2.19 -1.06 -6.49
C ILE A 83 -0.91 -0.23 -6.72
N ASN A 84 0.23 -0.69 -6.21
CA ASN A 84 1.53 -0.03 -6.45
C ASN A 84 1.92 -0.10 -7.93
N ASP A 85 1.70 -1.26 -8.59
CA ASP A 85 1.96 -1.44 -10.03
C ASP A 85 1.07 -0.50 -10.87
N GLU A 86 -0.21 -0.36 -10.53
CA GLU A 86 -1.13 0.58 -11.18
C GLU A 86 -0.68 2.05 -11.02
N LEU A 87 -0.31 2.44 -9.80
CA LEU A 87 0.23 3.77 -9.50
C LEU A 87 1.54 4.05 -10.25
N LEU A 88 2.41 3.04 -10.38
CA LEU A 88 3.67 3.14 -11.11
C LEU A 88 3.41 3.32 -12.61
N GLN A 89 2.46 2.60 -13.19
CA GLN A 89 2.11 2.74 -14.61
C GLN A 89 1.66 4.16 -14.96
N GLN A 90 0.87 4.81 -14.10
CA GLN A 90 0.38 6.18 -14.29
C GLN A 90 1.47 7.27 -14.29
N ILE A 91 2.70 7.00 -13.82
CA ILE A 91 3.75 8.03 -13.79
C ILE A 91 4.40 8.18 -15.18
N PRO A 92 4.42 9.41 -15.76
CA PRO A 92 5.00 9.68 -17.08
C PRO A 92 6.53 9.86 -16.97
N CYS A 93 7.22 8.85 -16.45
CA CYS A 93 8.69 8.80 -16.37
C CYS A 93 9.19 7.43 -16.81
N GLU A 94 10.43 7.39 -17.26
CA GLU A 94 11.13 6.15 -17.64
C GLU A 94 11.19 5.18 -16.45
N GLU A 95 10.84 3.92 -16.72
CA GLU A 95 10.89 2.82 -15.78
C GLU A 95 12.28 2.20 -15.76
N ARG A 96 12.83 2.01 -14.57
CA ARG A 96 14.12 1.34 -14.34
C ARG A 96 13.88 0.05 -13.59
N VAL A 97 14.35 -1.04 -14.19
CA VAL A 97 14.26 -2.39 -13.65
C VAL A 97 15.56 -2.72 -12.92
N TYR A 98 15.45 -2.99 -11.62
CA TYR A 98 16.53 -3.48 -10.78
C TYR A 98 16.31 -4.97 -10.52
N LYS A 99 17.37 -5.77 -10.60
CA LYS A 99 17.32 -7.21 -10.30
C LYS A 99 18.21 -7.52 -9.10
N SER A 100 17.73 -8.34 -8.16
CA SER A 100 18.56 -8.85 -7.07
C SER A 100 19.63 -9.83 -7.61
N ILE A 101 20.65 -10.06 -6.79
CA ILE A 101 21.71 -11.04 -7.05
C ILE A 101 21.69 -12.00 -5.87
N ASP A 102 20.81 -12.98 -5.93
CA ASP A 102 20.61 -13.97 -4.88
C ASP A 102 21.57 -15.15 -5.05
N ARG A 103 22.15 -15.61 -3.95
CA ARG A 103 23.15 -16.69 -3.91
C ARG A 103 23.02 -17.49 -2.63
N THR A 104 23.30 -18.78 -2.70
CA THR A 104 23.54 -19.62 -1.52
C THR A 104 24.81 -19.15 -0.79
N ARG A 105 24.91 -19.49 0.49
CA ARG A 105 26.13 -19.22 1.28
C ARG A 105 27.25 -20.16 0.86
N ASP A 106 26.91 -21.43 0.70
CA ASP A 106 27.84 -22.50 0.43
C ASP A 106 27.74 -22.92 -1.06
N PRO A 107 28.85 -23.14 -1.78
CA PRO A 107 28.82 -23.40 -3.22
C PRO A 107 28.20 -24.74 -3.62
N GLU A 108 28.15 -25.71 -2.70
CA GLU A 108 27.60 -27.05 -2.98
C GLU A 108 26.06 -27.04 -3.00
N ASP A 109 25.44 -26.14 -2.23
CA ASP A 109 23.98 -25.89 -2.19
C ASP A 109 23.40 -25.45 -3.55
N VAL A 110 24.24 -25.04 -4.52
CA VAL A 110 23.79 -24.56 -5.84
C VAL A 110 23.04 -25.64 -6.63
N VAL A 111 23.25 -26.92 -6.33
CA VAL A 111 22.50 -28.05 -6.92
C VAL A 111 21.07 -28.12 -6.37
N ASP A 112 20.89 -27.88 -5.07
CA ASP A 112 19.60 -27.96 -4.39
C ASP A 112 18.79 -26.64 -4.50
N TYR A 113 19.47 -25.50 -4.64
CA TYR A 113 18.88 -24.16 -4.75
C TYR A 113 19.34 -23.46 -6.04
N PRO A 114 18.83 -23.89 -7.21
CA PRO A 114 19.16 -23.25 -8.49
C PRO A 114 18.69 -21.79 -8.52
N ILE A 115 19.35 -20.96 -9.33
CA ILE A 115 19.11 -19.52 -9.34
C ILE A 115 17.68 -19.15 -9.79
N GLU A 116 17.06 -19.98 -10.63
CA GLU A 116 15.65 -19.88 -11.03
C GLU A 116 14.71 -20.02 -9.83
N LEU A 117 15.02 -20.93 -8.89
CA LEU A 117 14.27 -21.09 -7.65
C LEU A 117 14.45 -19.85 -6.78
N LEU A 118 15.70 -19.40 -6.56
CA LEU A 118 16.01 -18.21 -5.75
C LEU A 118 15.28 -16.96 -6.28
N ASN A 119 15.35 -16.71 -7.59
CA ASN A 119 14.69 -15.58 -8.25
C ASN A 119 13.15 -15.65 -8.19
N SER A 120 12.56 -16.83 -7.95
CA SER A 120 11.12 -17.02 -7.78
C SER A 120 10.62 -16.77 -6.35
N LEU A 121 11.52 -16.72 -5.37
CA LEU A 121 11.15 -16.55 -3.96
C LEU A 121 10.58 -15.14 -3.72
N GLN A 122 9.48 -15.08 -2.97
CA GLN A 122 8.88 -13.83 -2.47
C GLN A 122 8.82 -13.84 -0.92
N PRO A 123 9.98 -13.88 -0.23
CA PRO A 123 10.00 -13.95 1.23
C PRO A 123 9.46 -12.67 1.88
N LEU A 124 8.74 -12.84 2.98
CA LEU A 124 8.16 -11.73 3.74
C LEU A 124 9.25 -10.80 4.28
N GLY A 125 9.07 -9.49 4.12
CA GLY A 125 10.01 -8.46 4.58
C GLY A 125 11.18 -8.18 3.65
N LEU A 126 11.30 -8.87 2.52
CA LEU A 126 12.29 -8.58 1.46
C LEU A 126 11.61 -8.04 0.19
N PRO A 127 12.32 -7.23 -0.63
CA PRO A 127 11.85 -6.83 -1.95
C PRO A 127 11.80 -8.04 -2.89
N PRO A 128 10.96 -8.00 -3.95
CA PRO A 128 10.97 -9.02 -5.01
C PRO A 128 12.28 -9.02 -5.79
N HIS A 129 12.60 -10.15 -6.45
CA HIS A 129 13.79 -10.28 -7.31
C HIS A 129 13.85 -9.20 -8.39
N VAL A 130 12.70 -8.86 -8.99
CA VAL A 130 12.56 -7.77 -9.96
C VAL A 130 11.86 -6.60 -9.29
N LEU A 131 12.54 -5.46 -9.18
CA LEU A 131 12.03 -4.22 -8.62
C LEU A 131 11.98 -3.13 -9.69
N ASN A 132 10.78 -2.71 -10.05
CA ASN A 132 10.52 -1.68 -11.05
C ASN A 132 10.32 -0.33 -10.36
N LEU A 133 11.02 0.71 -10.81
CA LEU A 133 10.98 2.05 -10.21
C LEU A 133 10.92 3.15 -11.26
N LYS A 134 10.20 4.23 -10.97
CA LYS A 134 10.15 5.47 -11.78
C LYS A 134 10.54 6.67 -10.93
N ALA A 135 11.17 7.66 -11.57
CA ALA A 135 11.59 8.89 -10.90
C ALA A 135 10.39 9.65 -10.31
N GLY A 136 10.48 10.01 -9.02
CA GLY A 136 9.42 10.70 -8.28
C GLY A 136 8.43 9.79 -7.55
N PHE A 137 8.46 8.47 -7.77
CA PHE A 137 7.61 7.56 -6.99
C PHE A 137 8.13 7.41 -5.54
N PRO A 138 7.28 7.51 -4.50
CA PRO A 138 7.66 7.19 -3.13
C PRO A 138 8.12 5.73 -2.98
N ILE A 139 9.17 5.50 -2.19
CA ILE A 139 9.65 4.16 -1.84
C ILE A 139 9.76 4.02 -0.32
N MET A 140 9.49 2.81 0.19
CA MET A 140 9.85 2.41 1.55
C MET A 140 11.21 1.73 1.55
N LEU A 141 12.09 2.11 2.46
CA LEU A 141 13.29 1.34 2.75
C LEU A 141 12.94 0.19 3.71
N LEU A 142 12.97 -1.05 3.22
CA LEU A 142 12.86 -2.25 4.06
C LEU A 142 14.23 -2.58 4.65
N LEU A 143 14.40 -2.36 5.95
CA LEU A 143 15.59 -2.77 6.70
C LEU A 143 15.29 -4.04 7.51
N ALA A 144 16.12 -5.06 7.36
CA ALA A 144 16.07 -6.28 8.16
C ALA A 144 16.59 -6.03 9.59
N ARG A 145 15.78 -5.37 10.41
CA ARG A 145 15.98 -5.16 11.85
C ARG A 145 14.63 -5.30 12.58
N PRO A 146 14.55 -5.99 13.73
CA PRO A 146 13.34 -5.97 14.53
C PRO A 146 13.16 -4.59 15.15
N ALA A 147 11.90 -4.13 15.15
CA ALA A 147 11.38 -2.88 15.73
C ALA A 147 11.58 -1.56 14.94
N LEU A 148 10.42 -1.02 14.51
CA LEU A 148 10.03 0.40 14.29
C LEU A 148 9.93 0.99 12.85
N ARG A 149 8.65 1.22 12.47
CA ARG A 149 8.04 2.39 11.77
C ARG A 149 8.09 2.56 10.22
N TRP A 150 6.91 2.37 9.62
CA TRP A 150 6.20 3.14 8.55
C TRP A 150 6.94 4.35 7.92
N LEU A 151 6.89 4.67 6.60
CA LEU A 151 6.07 4.29 5.42
C LEU A 151 6.98 4.20 4.15
N LEU A 152 6.59 3.91 2.89
CA LEU A 152 5.26 3.89 2.21
C LEU A 152 5.04 2.71 1.20
N THR A 153 5.38 1.45 1.49
CA THR A 153 4.82 0.26 0.79
C THR A 153 4.26 -0.70 1.82
N CYS A 154 2.97 -0.64 2.09
CA CYS A 154 2.38 -1.36 3.23
C CYS A 154 2.19 -2.86 2.96
N ARG A 155 3.30 -3.61 2.98
CA ARG A 155 3.20 -5.06 3.19
C ARG A 155 2.79 -5.33 4.63
N VAL A 156 1.56 -5.79 4.80
CA VAL A 156 1.06 -6.40 6.04
C VAL A 156 1.87 -7.68 6.28
N GLN A 157 2.56 -7.73 7.41
CA GLN A 157 3.03 -9.02 7.94
C GLN A 157 1.82 -9.70 8.58
N GLU A 158 1.43 -10.84 8.03
CA GLU A 158 0.67 -11.89 8.73
C GLU A 158 1.66 -12.81 9.44
#